data_AF-A0A6N9QEY5-F1
#
_entry.id   AF-A0A6N9QEY5-F1
#
_cell.length_a   1.000
_cell.length_b   1.000
_cell.length_c   1.000
_cell.angle_alpha   90.00
_cell.angle_beta   90.00
_cell.angle_gamma   90.00
#
_symmetry.space_group_name_H-M   'P 1'
#
loop_
_entity.id
_entity.type
_entity.pdbx_description
1 polymer ?
#
loop_
_entity_poly.entity_id
_entity_poly.type
_entity_poly.pdbx_seq_one_letter_code
_entity_poly.pdbx_strand_id
1 'polypeptide(L)'
;MTNAEFHKEEIKNYKGKDICEDFVCPKILKKKECTNINCGKCKMLQIIWLLEEHKEPEVDWSTVPIDTPILGRNNEREEWTRGHFAKLEDGKIGVWTYGGTSFTSTPDCIHYWTHAKLWEGSEEQKEERKQEEAQ
;
A
#
# COMPACT_ATOMS: atom_id res chain seq x y z
N MET A 1 11.01 -7.24 -2.80
CA MET A 1 10.50 -7.91 -1.57
C MET A 1 9.39 -8.88 -1.97
N THR A 2 9.38 -10.10 -1.43
CA THR A 2 8.34 -11.10 -1.71
C THR A 2 7.04 -10.81 -0.96
N ASN A 3 5.91 -11.37 -1.41
CA ASN A 3 4.66 -11.29 -0.66
C ASN A 3 4.79 -11.89 0.75
N ALA A 4 5.58 -12.95 0.93
CA ALA A 4 5.84 -13.52 2.25
C ALA A 4 6.52 -12.55 3.21
N GLU A 5 7.48 -11.76 2.72
CA GLU A 5 8.16 -10.74 3.51
C GLU A 5 7.25 -9.55 3.79
N PHE A 6 6.51 -9.06 2.79
CA PHE A 6 5.61 -7.92 2.94
C PHE A 6 4.46 -8.20 3.91
N HIS A 7 3.81 -9.37 3.78
CA HIS A 7 2.66 -9.75 4.60
C HIS A 7 3.06 -10.50 5.88
N LYS A 8 4.35 -10.54 6.25
CA LYS A 8 4.86 -11.37 7.35
C LYS A 8 4.12 -11.15 8.66
N GLU A 9 3.92 -9.90 9.08
CA GLU A 9 3.25 -9.59 10.35
C GLU A 9 1.73 -9.83 10.27
N GLU A 10 1.11 -9.58 9.12
CA GLU A 10 -0.31 -9.92 8.90
C GLU A 10 -0.54 -11.44 9.01
N ILE A 11 0.29 -12.23 8.35
CA ILE A 11 0.21 -13.70 8.34
C ILE A 11 0.52 -14.25 9.73
N LYS A 12 1.56 -13.75 10.40
CA LYS A 12 1.97 -14.23 11.74
C LYS A 12 0.93 -13.92 12.81
N ASN A 13 0.27 -12.77 12.71
CA ASN A 13 -0.72 -12.32 13.69
C ASN A 13 -2.17 -12.61 13.26
N TYR A 14 -2.37 -13.42 12.21
CA TYR A 14 -3.68 -13.80 11.72
C TYR A 14 -4.49 -14.54 12.80
N LYS A 15 -5.64 -13.96 13.18
CA LYS A 15 -6.60 -14.52 14.15
C LYS A 15 -7.98 -14.80 13.53
N GLY A 16 -8.07 -14.73 12.20
CA GLY A 16 -9.31 -14.96 11.47
C GLY A 16 -9.76 -16.42 11.59
N LYS A 17 -11.02 -16.68 11.22
CA LYS A 17 -11.64 -18.00 11.39
C LYS A 17 -11.39 -18.91 10.21
N ASP A 18 -11.34 -18.36 9.00
CA ASP A 18 -11.13 -19.12 7.78
C ASP A 18 -10.15 -18.39 6.86
N ILE A 19 -8.92 -18.90 6.79
CA ILE A 19 -7.87 -18.32 5.93
C ILE A 19 -8.27 -18.33 4.45
N CYS A 20 -9.16 -19.25 4.05
CA CYS A 20 -9.66 -19.28 2.69
C CYS A 20 -10.51 -18.04 2.39
N GLU A 21 -11.47 -17.71 3.27
CA GLU A 21 -12.36 -16.56 3.11
C GLU A 21 -11.61 -15.24 3.35
N ASP A 22 -10.81 -15.17 4.42
CA ASP A 22 -10.20 -13.93 4.89
C ASP A 22 -8.98 -13.52 4.05
N PHE A 23 -8.25 -14.48 3.46
CA PHE A 23 -6.98 -14.22 2.80
C PHE A 23 -6.93 -14.77 1.37
N VAL A 24 -7.16 -16.07 1.19
CA VAL A 24 -6.93 -16.73 -0.10
C VAL A 24 -7.89 -16.21 -1.17
N CYS A 25 -9.18 -16.16 -0.87
CA CYS A 25 -10.21 -15.72 -1.80
C CYS A 25 -9.98 -14.27 -2.27
N PRO A 26 -9.85 -13.28 -1.37
CA PRO A 26 -9.67 -11.89 -1.77
C PRO A 26 -8.28 -11.60 -2.36
N LYS A 27 -7.20 -12.13 -1.78
CA LYS A 27 -5.83 -11.72 -2.14
C LYS A 27 -5.18 -12.57 -3.23
N ILE A 28 -5.43 -13.88 -3.23
CA ILE A 28 -4.74 -14.83 -4.12
C ILE A 28 -5.62 -15.19 -5.31
N LEU A 29 -6.86 -15.62 -5.05
CA LEU A 29 -7.78 -16.06 -6.10
C LEU A 29 -8.55 -14.92 -6.76
N LYS A 30 -8.65 -13.76 -6.07
CA LYS A 30 -9.47 -12.61 -6.46
C LYS A 30 -10.93 -13.01 -6.76
N LYS A 31 -11.49 -13.86 -5.89
CA LYS A 31 -12.84 -14.44 -5.98
C LYS A 31 -13.52 -14.39 -4.62
N LYS A 32 -14.83 -14.63 -4.59
CA LYS A 32 -15.60 -14.68 -3.34
C LYS A 32 -15.36 -15.96 -2.53
N GLU A 33 -15.07 -17.06 -3.23
CA GLU A 33 -14.95 -18.40 -2.64
C GLU A 33 -14.01 -19.28 -3.48
N CYS A 34 -13.50 -20.35 -2.88
CA CYS A 34 -12.60 -21.34 -3.49
C CYS A 34 -13.30 -22.31 -4.46
N THR A 35 -14.39 -21.91 -5.11
CA THR A 35 -15.23 -22.80 -5.92
C THR A 35 -14.45 -23.43 -7.06
N ASN A 36 -14.59 -24.75 -7.21
CA ASN A 36 -13.86 -25.59 -8.17
C ASN A 36 -12.33 -25.68 -7.95
N ILE A 37 -11.83 -25.31 -6.76
CA ILE A 37 -10.42 -25.45 -6.38
C ILE A 37 -10.35 -26.36 -5.15
N ASN A 38 -9.72 -27.52 -5.30
CA ASN A 38 -9.47 -28.39 -4.15
C ASN A 38 -8.37 -27.81 -3.25
N CYS A 39 -8.35 -28.24 -1.98
CA CYS A 39 -7.41 -27.71 -0.99
C CYS A 39 -5.94 -27.91 -1.35
N GLY A 40 -5.60 -28.98 -2.10
CA GLY A 40 -4.23 -29.21 -2.57
C GLY A 40 -3.76 -28.16 -3.57
N LYS A 41 -4.58 -27.85 -4.57
CA LYS A 41 -4.33 -26.77 -5.55
C LYS A 41 -4.30 -25.40 -4.87
N CYS A 42 -5.23 -25.16 -3.93
CA CYS A 42 -5.27 -23.94 -3.13
C CYS A 42 -3.95 -23.71 -2.39
N LYS A 43 -3.42 -24.73 -1.70
CA LYS A 43 -2.13 -24.65 -1.00
C LYS A 43 -0.95 -24.37 -1.95
N MET A 44 -0.96 -24.97 -3.14
CA MET A 44 0.07 -24.69 -4.15
C MET A 44 0.04 -23.24 -4.62
N LEU A 45 -1.15 -22.69 -4.90
CA LEU A 45 -1.31 -21.29 -5.28
C LEU A 45 -0.87 -20.33 -4.18
N GLN A 46 -1.13 -20.66 -2.91
CA GLN A 46 -0.63 -19.89 -1.77
C GLN A 46 0.89 -19.83 -1.72
N ILE A 47 1.55 -20.98 -1.89
CA ILE A 47 3.02 -21.05 -1.88
C ILE A 47 3.61 -20.24 -3.03
N ILE A 48 3.05 -20.38 -4.24
CA ILE A 48 3.48 -19.61 -5.41
C ILE A 48 3.34 -18.12 -5.14
N TRP A 49 2.16 -17.68 -4.70
CA TRP A 49 1.91 -16.27 -4.40
C TRP A 49 2.85 -15.71 -3.32
N LEU A 50 3.15 -16.48 -2.27
CA LEU A 50 4.11 -16.07 -1.22
C LEU A 50 5.52 -15.83 -1.76
N LEU A 51 5.92 -16.59 -2.78
CA LEU A 51 7.23 -16.48 -3.44
C LEU A 51 7.28 -15.40 -4.52
N GLU A 52 6.13 -14.94 -5.02
CA GLU A 52 6.06 -13.84 -5.98
C GLU A 52 6.57 -12.53 -5.37
N GLU A 53 7.14 -11.69 -6.23
CA GLU A 53 7.46 -10.32 -5.85
C GLU A 53 6.18 -9.56 -5.50
N HIS A 54 6.22 -8.85 -4.36
CA HIS A 54 5.12 -8.03 -3.94
C HIS A 54 4.97 -6.84 -4.89
N LYS A 55 3.78 -6.72 -5.47
CA LYS A 55 3.40 -5.57 -6.30
C LYS A 55 2.53 -4.65 -5.46
N GLU A 56 3.07 -3.48 -5.14
CA GLU A 56 2.25 -2.43 -4.53
C GLU A 56 1.14 -2.03 -5.53
N PRO A 57 -0.09 -1.77 -5.05
CA PRO A 57 -1.17 -1.32 -5.92
C PRO A 57 -0.76 -0.04 -6.66
N GLU A 58 -1.00 -0.01 -7.97
CA GLU A 58 -0.72 1.16 -8.79
C GLU A 58 -1.67 2.30 -8.37
N VAL A 59 -1.10 3.37 -7.81
CA VAL A 59 -1.82 4.60 -7.50
C VAL A 59 -1.81 5.47 -8.74
N ASP A 60 -2.99 5.91 -9.18
CA ASP A 60 -3.09 6.93 -10.23
C ASP A 60 -2.79 8.31 -9.64
N TRP A 61 -1.50 8.66 -9.63
CA TRP A 61 -0.96 9.92 -9.13
C TRP A 61 -1.52 11.15 -9.84
N SER A 62 -2.13 11.02 -11.03
CA SER A 62 -2.76 12.15 -11.72
C SER A 62 -4.05 12.62 -11.04
N THR A 63 -4.66 11.76 -10.21
CA THR A 63 -5.89 12.03 -9.47
C THR A 63 -5.68 12.38 -8.01
N VAL A 64 -4.46 12.18 -7.50
CA VAL A 64 -4.12 12.43 -6.10
C VAL A 64 -4.09 13.94 -5.83
N PRO A 65 -4.86 14.45 -4.84
CA PRO A 65 -4.83 15.86 -4.50
C PRO A 65 -3.44 16.32 -4.00
N ILE A 66 -3.09 17.57 -4.29
CA ILE A 66 -1.91 18.22 -3.70
C ILE A 66 -2.04 18.21 -2.17
N ASP A 67 -0.90 18.08 -1.50
CA ASP A 67 -0.75 17.95 -0.06
C ASP A 67 -1.28 16.65 0.55
N THR A 68 -1.65 15.66 -0.28
CA THR A 68 -1.99 14.32 0.22
C THR A 68 -0.77 13.72 0.93
N PRO A 69 -0.90 13.25 2.19
CA PRO A 69 0.18 12.57 2.88
C PRO A 69 0.57 11.27 2.19
N ILE A 70 1.87 11.11 1.93
CA ILE A 70 2.43 9.95 1.27
C ILE A 70 3.73 9.49 1.93
N LEU A 71 4.10 8.26 1.62
CA LEU A 71 5.38 7.68 1.96
C LEU A 71 6.18 7.48 0.68
N GLY A 72 7.46 7.82 0.68
CA GLY A 72 8.34 7.48 -0.44
C GLY A 72 9.80 7.32 -0.09
N ARG A 73 10.54 6.86 -1.09
CA ARG A 73 11.95 6.43 -1.00
C ARG A 73 12.55 6.36 -2.41
N ASN A 74 13.89 6.42 -2.48
CA ASN A 74 14.60 6.34 -3.76
C ASN A 74 15.12 4.92 -4.06
N ASN A 75 15.28 4.10 -3.02
CA ASN A 75 15.75 2.73 -3.12
C ASN A 75 14.83 1.80 -2.31
N GLU A 76 14.60 0.57 -2.80
CA GLU A 76 13.84 -0.44 -2.07
C GLU A 76 14.41 -0.81 -0.70
N ARG A 77 15.70 -0.55 -0.48
CA ARG A 77 16.37 -0.80 0.80
C ARG A 77 16.28 0.38 1.79
N GLU A 78 15.81 1.53 1.34
CA GLU A 78 15.61 2.70 2.19
C GLU A 78 14.30 2.57 2.98
N GLU A 79 14.31 3.15 4.18
CA GLU A 79 13.11 3.33 4.98
C GLU A 79 12.15 4.31 4.29
N TRP A 80 10.85 4.08 4.50
CA TRP A 80 9.81 4.95 3.98
C TRP A 80 9.82 6.30 4.71
N THR A 81 10.03 7.38 3.96
CA THR A 81 10.01 8.74 4.51
C THR A 81 8.65 9.37 4.30
N ARG A 82 8.16 10.10 5.32
CA ARG A 82 6.88 10.83 5.25
C ARG A 82 7.05 12.13 4.46
N GLY A 83 6.06 12.44 3.65
CA GLY A 83 5.97 13.70 2.92
C GLY A 83 4.55 13.98 2.46
N HIS A 84 4.38 15.10 1.77
CA HIS A 84 3.13 15.49 1.16
C HIS A 84 3.30 15.59 -0.35
N PHE A 85 2.35 15.05 -1.09
CA PHE A 85 2.36 15.06 -2.55
C PHE A 85 2.31 16.48 -3.10
N ALA A 86 3.24 16.85 -3.98
CA ALA A 86 3.29 18.16 -4.60
C ALA A 86 2.77 18.12 -6.05
N LYS A 87 3.27 17.19 -6.86
CA LYS A 87 2.88 17.03 -8.27
C LYS A 87 3.37 15.70 -8.84
N LEU A 88 2.77 15.28 -9.96
CA LEU A 88 3.32 14.25 -10.84
C LEU A 88 3.97 14.94 -12.05
N GLU A 89 5.25 14.67 -12.31
CA GLU A 89 5.98 15.24 -13.45
C GLU A 89 6.90 14.18 -14.06
N ASP A 90 6.79 13.95 -15.37
CA ASP A 90 7.55 12.93 -16.11
C ASP A 90 7.55 11.53 -15.47
N GLY A 91 6.40 11.13 -14.90
CA GLY A 91 6.25 9.85 -14.20
C GLY A 91 6.93 9.79 -12.83
N LYS A 92 7.47 10.91 -12.34
CA LYS A 92 8.08 11.03 -11.01
C LYS A 92 7.15 11.75 -10.04
N ILE A 93 7.17 11.28 -8.81
CA ILE A 93 6.30 11.77 -7.75
C ILE A 93 7.06 12.85 -6.99
N GLY A 94 6.65 14.09 -7.20
CA GLY A 94 7.17 15.27 -6.53
C GLY A 94 6.59 15.41 -5.13
N VAL A 95 7.43 15.74 -4.17
CA VAL A 95 7.09 15.96 -2.76
C VAL A 95 7.73 17.21 -2.20
N TRP A 96 7.03 17.86 -1.28
CA TRP A 96 7.57 19.01 -0.58
C TRP A 96 8.73 18.61 0.34
N THR A 97 9.79 19.40 0.32
CA THR A 97 10.94 19.18 1.21
C THR A 97 10.55 19.30 2.68
N TYR A 98 11.22 18.55 3.55
CA TYR A 98 11.11 18.67 5.02
C TYR A 98 9.70 18.52 5.60
N GLY A 99 8.81 17.79 4.91
CA GLY A 99 7.43 17.59 5.36
C GLY A 99 6.54 18.82 5.21
N GLY A 100 6.97 19.81 4.41
CA GLY A 100 6.16 20.97 4.07
C GLY A 100 4.91 20.64 3.26
N THR A 101 4.17 21.68 2.90
CA THR A 101 2.95 21.63 2.08
C THR A 101 2.95 22.80 1.09
N SER A 102 1.96 22.86 0.21
CA SER A 102 1.76 23.98 -0.72
C SER A 102 1.62 25.34 -0.02
N PHE A 103 1.25 25.34 1.27
CA PHE A 103 1.12 26.54 2.07
C PHE A 103 2.47 27.06 2.61
N THR A 104 3.39 26.16 2.94
CA THR A 104 4.65 26.50 3.64
C THR A 104 5.88 26.41 2.75
N SER A 105 5.79 25.70 1.64
CA SER A 105 6.90 25.44 0.72
C SER A 105 6.79 26.27 -0.54
N THR A 106 7.94 26.56 -1.14
CA THR A 106 8.00 27.18 -2.46
C THR A 106 8.09 26.10 -3.55
N PRO A 107 7.68 26.38 -4.79
CA PRO A 107 7.77 25.41 -5.90
C PRO A 107 9.19 24.87 -6.16
N ASP A 108 10.22 25.61 -5.79
CA ASP A 108 11.63 25.23 -5.94
C ASP A 108 12.07 24.21 -4.88
N CYS A 109 11.25 23.99 -3.86
CA CYS A 109 11.49 23.08 -2.74
C CYS A 109 10.78 21.72 -2.95
N ILE A 110 10.89 21.16 -4.15
CA ILE A 110 10.33 19.85 -4.51
C ILE A 110 11.45 18.82 -4.69
N HIS A 111 11.32 17.69 -4.01
CA HIS A 111 12.12 16.49 -4.26
C HIS A 111 11.29 15.44 -5.00
N TYR A 112 11.96 14.54 -5.70
CA TYR A 112 11.28 13.47 -6.44
C TYR A 112 11.66 12.11 -5.87
N TRP A 113 10.66 11.27 -5.67
CA TRP A 113 10.84 9.87 -5.28
C TRP A 113 10.61 8.94 -6.47
N THR A 114 11.38 7.84 -6.51
CA THR A 114 11.20 6.76 -7.49
C THR A 114 10.09 5.80 -7.09
N HIS A 115 9.85 5.65 -5.78
CA HIS A 115 8.76 4.86 -5.23
C HIS A 115 7.98 5.69 -4.23
N ALA A 116 6.65 5.69 -4.35
CA ALA A 116 5.77 6.25 -3.33
C ALA A 116 4.48 5.44 -3.20
N LYS A 117 3.83 5.59 -2.04
CA LYS A 117 2.49 5.07 -1.76
C LYS A 117 1.72 6.01 -0.85
N LEU A 118 0.40 5.89 -0.85
CA LEU A 118 -0.45 6.67 0.03
C LEU A 118 -0.16 6.32 1.50
N TRP A 119 -0.14 7.35 2.35
CA TRP A 119 -0.10 7.12 3.77
C TRP A 119 -1.50 6.83 4.28
N GLU A 120 -1.73 5.61 4.77
CA GLU A 120 -3.04 5.18 5.26
C GLU A 120 -3.40 5.73 6.66
N GLY A 121 -2.63 6.68 7.20
CA GLY A 121 -2.81 7.20 8.57
C GLY A 121 -2.28 6.28 9.68
N SER A 122 -2.38 6.73 10.93
CA SER A 122 -2.26 5.86 12.10
C SER A 122 -3.50 4.98 12.27
N GLU A 123 -3.40 3.92 13.08
CA GLU A 123 -4.54 3.04 13.38
C GLU A 123 -5.72 3.82 14.01
N GLU A 124 -5.44 4.86 14.80
CA GLU A 124 -6.45 5.77 15.36
C GLU A 124 -7.19 6.53 14.25
N GLN A 125 -6.45 7.09 13.28
CA GLN A 125 -7.03 7.81 12.14
C GLN A 125 -7.79 6.90 11.17
N LYS A 126 -7.41 5.62 11.09
CA LYS A 126 -8.14 4.61 10.32
C LYS A 126 -9.49 4.27 10.95
N GLU A 127 -9.54 4.21 12.27
CA GLU A 127 -10.78 3.91 13.00
C GLU A 127 -11.77 5.08 12.94
N GLU A 128 -11.27 6.33 13.04
CA GLU A 128 -12.08 7.54 12.87
C GLU A 128 -12.74 7.60 11.47
N ARG A 129 -11.96 7.36 10.39
CA ARG A 129 -12.52 7.33 9.02
C ARG A 129 -13.60 6.26 8.82
N LYS A 130 -13.43 5.08 9.41
CA LYS A 130 -14.46 4.02 9.35
C LYS A 130 -15.76 4.42 10.06
N GLN A 131 -15.67 5.23 11.12
CA GLN A 131 -16.85 5.71 11.84
C GLN A 131 -17.58 6.82 11.05
N GLU A 132 -16.84 7.67 10.33
CA GLU A 132 -17.41 8.70 9.46
C GLU A 132 -18.08 8.12 8.20
N GLU A 133 -17.50 7.10 7.58
CA GLU A 133 -18.07 6.43 6.40
C GLU A 133 -19.32 5.57 6.72
N ALA A 134 -19.56 5.29 8.00
CA ALA A 134 -20.70 4.49 8.46
C ALA A 134 -21.95 5.34 8.81
N GLN A 135 -21.89 6.67 8.65
CA GLN A 135 -23.00 7.62 8.87
C GLN A 135 -23.61 8.08 7.54
#